data_AF-A0AAE2D4Q4-F1
#
_entry.id   AF-A0AAE2D4Q4-F1
#
_cell.length_a   1.000
_cell.length_b   1.000
_cell.length_c   1.000
_cell.angle_alpha   90.00
_cell.angle_beta   90.00
_cell.angle_gamma   90.00
#
_symmetry.space_group_name_H-M   'P 1'
#
loop_
_entity.id
_entity.type
_entity.pdbx_description
1 polymer ?
#
loop_
_entity_poly.entity_id
_entity_poly.type
_entity_poly.pdbx_seq_one_letter_code
_entity_poly.pdbx_strand_id
1 'polypeptide(L)'
;MSRPISVIVVERHNEALNYIYRAIGSKTVPFSGLKLLHFDSHPDLGIPDVDCSEILRDPEQLMRKLSIENWITPMIYAGHVDHVIWMHPNWSRQLLNRKPTCYSIGEDLCTKRLVIGIPEPYFYNDGVFCMEEDISSPVKFGLTVAPIHETNTLCRVCTDIICVLLNQSFILDIDLDTFSTQNPFTNMFTEEQFEIIDRLYAPPPPLTLCLSPKDLEDPAVVVAHGMSSAHVLNAARKRQLARLSQWISCWIVEQSRHLKILFYFLMNWLSSLG
;
A
#
# COMPACT_ATOMS: atom_id res chain seq x y z
N MET A 1 14.83 -22.79 28.31
CA MET A 1 13.64 -23.31 27.60
C MET A 1 13.32 -22.32 26.49
N SER A 2 13.26 -22.75 25.24
CA SER A 2 12.81 -21.89 24.13
C SER A 2 11.35 -21.53 24.37
N ARG A 3 10.99 -20.25 24.20
CA ARG A 3 9.59 -19.85 24.21
C ARG A 3 8.91 -20.43 22.96
N PRO A 4 7.69 -21.00 23.06
CA PRO A 4 6.95 -21.46 21.89
C PRO A 4 6.65 -20.27 20.98
N ILE A 5 6.70 -20.50 19.67
CA ILE A 5 6.33 -19.51 18.65
C ILE A 5 4.80 -19.48 18.57
N SER A 6 4.20 -18.28 18.65
CA SER A 6 2.76 -18.10 18.43
C SER A 6 2.46 -18.14 16.94
N VAL A 7 1.53 -19.00 16.53
CA VAL A 7 1.08 -19.15 15.15
C VAL A 7 -0.41 -18.92 15.12
N ILE A 8 -0.86 -18.11 14.16
CA ILE A 8 -2.24 -17.69 14.01
C ILE A 8 -2.59 -17.85 12.54
N VAL A 9 -3.76 -18.42 12.28
CA VAL A 9 -4.33 -18.54 10.93
C VAL A 9 -5.57 -17.68 10.89
N VAL A 10 -5.66 -16.82 9.90
CA VAL A 10 -6.79 -15.92 9.65
C VAL A 10 -7.36 -16.19 8.27
N GLU A 11 -8.64 -15.89 8.08
CA GLU A 11 -9.31 -16.07 6.78
C GLU A 11 -9.04 -14.88 5.86
N ARG A 12 -9.37 -13.66 6.33
CA ARG A 12 -9.04 -12.43 5.62
C ARG A 12 -7.76 -11.85 6.18
N HIS A 13 -6.87 -11.42 5.30
CA HIS A 13 -5.55 -10.91 5.66
C HIS A 13 -5.59 -9.77 6.68
N ASN A 14 -6.54 -8.85 6.55
CA ASN A 14 -6.71 -7.72 7.47
C ASN A 14 -7.12 -8.14 8.90
N GLU A 15 -7.62 -9.36 9.11
CA GLU A 15 -7.92 -9.87 10.45
C GLU A 15 -6.65 -10.12 11.29
N ALA A 16 -5.48 -10.26 10.64
CA ALA A 16 -4.19 -10.38 11.32
C ALA A 16 -3.96 -9.23 12.30
N LEU A 17 -4.41 -8.02 11.94
CA LEU A 17 -4.26 -6.81 12.76
C LEU A 17 -4.88 -6.95 14.16
N ASN A 18 -6.02 -7.64 14.29
CA ASN A 18 -6.65 -7.89 15.60
C ASN A 18 -5.73 -8.66 16.54
N TYR A 19 -5.05 -9.67 16.00
CA TYR A 19 -4.17 -10.53 16.78
C TYR A 19 -2.86 -9.84 17.12
N ILE A 20 -2.33 -9.05 16.20
CA ILE A 20 -1.15 -8.20 16.44
C ILE A 20 -1.44 -7.19 17.56
N TYR A 21 -2.58 -6.49 17.50
CA TYR A 21 -2.96 -5.53 18.54
C TYR A 21 -3.20 -6.19 19.89
N ARG A 22 -3.79 -7.40 19.92
CA ARG A 22 -3.90 -8.18 21.16
C ARG A 22 -2.53 -8.55 21.71
N ALA A 23 -1.59 -8.97 20.86
CA ALA A 23 -0.23 -9.32 21.27
C ALA A 23 0.56 -8.10 21.80
N ILE A 24 0.35 -6.92 21.21
CA ILE A 24 0.88 -5.64 21.72
C ILE A 24 0.26 -5.33 23.08
N GLY A 25 -1.08 -5.39 23.20
CA GLY A 25 -1.81 -5.10 24.43
C GLY A 25 -1.47 -6.04 25.58
N SER A 26 -1.23 -7.33 25.28
CA SER A 26 -0.77 -8.33 26.26
C SER A 26 0.74 -8.28 26.53
N LYS A 27 1.47 -7.37 25.85
CA LYS A 27 2.94 -7.23 25.94
C LYS A 27 3.71 -8.49 25.55
N THR A 28 3.12 -9.33 24.70
CA THR A 28 3.79 -10.51 24.12
C THR A 28 4.79 -10.07 23.05
N VAL A 29 4.47 -8.98 22.34
CA VAL A 29 5.39 -8.28 21.44
C VAL A 29 5.58 -6.83 21.91
N PRO A 30 6.70 -6.16 21.53
CA PRO A 30 6.92 -4.75 21.80
C PRO A 30 5.79 -3.84 21.29
N PHE A 31 5.61 -2.71 21.96
CA PHE A 31 4.64 -1.68 21.54
C PHE A 31 5.07 -0.94 20.27
N SER A 32 6.38 -0.79 20.04
CA SER A 32 6.97 -0.06 18.91
C SER A 32 8.26 -0.73 18.46
N GLY A 33 8.73 -0.39 17.26
CA GLY A 33 9.97 -0.94 16.69
C GLY A 33 9.83 -2.35 16.15
N LEU A 34 8.59 -2.80 15.90
CA LEU A 34 8.33 -4.10 15.27
C LEU A 34 8.74 -4.04 13.80
N LYS A 35 9.37 -5.11 13.31
CA LYS A 35 9.56 -5.33 11.88
C LYS A 35 8.43 -6.23 11.37
N LEU A 36 7.97 -6.00 10.15
CA LEU A 36 7.05 -6.89 9.45
C LEU A 36 7.80 -7.55 8.29
N LEU A 37 7.92 -8.88 8.34
CA LEU A 37 8.40 -9.67 7.21
C LEU A 37 7.19 -10.28 6.52
N HIS A 38 6.85 -9.72 5.37
CA HIS A 38 5.63 -9.98 4.63
C HIS A 38 5.88 -10.79 3.37
N PHE A 39 5.35 -12.02 3.29
CA PHE A 39 5.35 -12.82 2.07
C PHE A 39 3.96 -12.77 1.46
N ASP A 40 3.85 -12.09 0.32
CA ASP A 40 2.62 -11.99 -0.45
C ASP A 40 2.94 -11.57 -1.89
N SER A 41 2.07 -11.91 -2.80
CA SER A 41 1.98 -11.30 -4.12
C SER A 41 1.57 -9.83 -4.12
N HIS A 42 0.92 -9.33 -3.07
CA HIS A 42 0.50 -7.95 -2.90
C HIS A 42 1.29 -7.28 -1.76
N PRO A 43 1.54 -5.96 -1.83
CA PRO A 43 2.27 -5.27 -0.77
C PRO A 43 1.42 -4.95 0.47
N ASP A 44 0.08 -4.91 0.33
CA ASP A 44 -0.92 -4.49 1.34
C ASP A 44 -0.62 -3.18 2.06
N LEU A 45 0.09 -2.30 1.33
CA LEU A 45 0.43 -0.95 1.73
C LEU A 45 -0.60 0.07 1.23
N GLY A 46 -1.82 -0.36 0.89
CA GLY A 46 -2.90 0.55 0.54
C GLY A 46 -3.17 1.54 1.69
N ILE A 47 -3.62 2.74 1.32
CA ILE A 47 -3.94 3.79 2.29
C ILE A 47 -5.46 3.78 2.52
N PRO A 48 -5.95 3.44 3.72
CA PRO A 48 -7.38 3.41 3.99
C PRO A 48 -7.98 4.82 4.03
N ASP A 49 -9.23 4.99 3.57
CA ASP A 49 -9.93 6.28 3.60
C ASP A 49 -10.49 6.61 5.01
N VAL A 50 -9.58 6.78 5.97
CA VAL A 50 -9.91 7.10 7.36
C VAL A 50 -9.19 8.36 7.81
N ASP A 51 -9.78 9.09 8.76
CA ASP A 51 -9.09 10.19 9.39
C ASP A 51 -7.93 9.66 10.24
N CYS A 52 -6.79 10.35 10.20
CA CYS A 52 -5.63 9.98 11.00
C CYS A 52 -5.94 9.87 12.50
N SER A 53 -6.88 10.68 13.00
CA SER A 53 -7.30 10.63 14.40
C SER A 53 -8.02 9.33 14.78
N GLU A 54 -8.69 8.67 13.83
CA GLU A 54 -9.39 7.41 14.07
C GLU A 54 -8.40 6.26 14.26
N ILE A 55 -7.32 6.24 13.46
CA ILE A 55 -6.26 5.22 13.54
C ILE A 55 -5.69 5.13 14.96
N LEU A 56 -5.48 6.28 15.61
CA LEU A 56 -4.83 6.37 16.90
C LEU A 56 -5.76 6.17 18.11
N ARG A 57 -7.07 6.39 17.93
CA ARG A 57 -8.02 6.48 19.05
C ARG A 57 -8.97 5.29 19.14
N ASP A 58 -9.37 4.74 18.00
CA ASP A 58 -10.41 3.71 17.96
C ASP A 58 -10.00 2.54 17.05
N PRO A 59 -9.17 1.62 17.58
CA PRO A 59 -8.79 0.41 16.86
C PRO A 59 -10.00 -0.43 16.42
N GLU A 60 -11.11 -0.43 17.17
CA GLU A 60 -12.26 -1.26 16.84
C GLU A 60 -13.01 -0.73 15.62
N GLN A 61 -13.23 0.59 15.55
CA GLN A 61 -13.80 1.22 14.36
C GLN A 61 -12.85 1.12 13.17
N LEU A 62 -11.56 1.33 13.38
CA LEU A 62 -10.54 1.18 12.33
C LEU A 62 -10.65 -0.21 11.68
N MET A 63 -10.64 -1.29 12.47
CA MET A 63 -10.71 -2.66 11.96
C MET A 63 -11.91 -2.93 11.04
N ARG A 64 -13.04 -2.23 11.24
CA ARG A 64 -14.24 -2.38 10.41
C ARG A 64 -14.15 -1.66 9.06
N LYS A 65 -13.22 -0.71 8.92
CA LYS A 65 -12.99 0.08 7.70
C LYS A 65 -11.81 -0.42 6.87
N LEU A 66 -10.99 -1.33 7.42
CA LEU A 66 -9.86 -1.90 6.72
C LEU A 66 -10.28 -3.08 5.84
N SER A 67 -9.54 -3.22 4.74
CA SER A 67 -9.65 -4.28 3.75
C SER A 67 -8.31 -5.02 3.66
N ILE A 68 -8.30 -6.11 2.90
CA ILE A 68 -7.13 -7.01 2.80
C ILE A 68 -5.90 -6.31 2.23
N GLU A 69 -6.08 -5.23 1.48
CA GLU A 69 -5.03 -4.50 0.78
C GLU A 69 -4.45 -3.29 1.55
N ASN A 70 -5.00 -2.92 2.72
CA ASN A 70 -4.68 -1.64 3.38
C ASN A 70 -4.46 -1.73 4.90
N TRP A 71 -4.27 -2.92 5.45
CA TRP A 71 -4.20 -3.13 6.89
C TRP A 71 -2.81 -2.88 7.51
N ILE A 72 -1.74 -2.82 6.69
CA ILE A 72 -0.37 -2.62 7.18
C ILE A 72 -0.12 -1.14 7.52
N THR A 73 -0.56 -0.21 6.68
CA THR A 73 -0.23 1.22 6.83
C THR A 73 -0.73 1.87 8.13
N PRO A 74 -1.89 1.48 8.72
CA PRO A 74 -2.27 1.95 10.04
C PRO A 74 -1.29 1.57 11.15
N MET A 75 -0.68 0.37 11.10
CA MET A 75 0.32 -0.03 12.11
C MET A 75 1.59 0.81 12.01
N ILE A 76 1.97 1.19 10.79
CA ILE A 76 3.11 2.07 10.54
C ILE A 76 2.81 3.45 11.12
N TYR A 77 1.65 4.02 10.79
CA TYR A 77 1.24 5.34 11.26
C TYR A 77 1.08 5.39 12.80
N ALA A 78 0.57 4.32 13.41
CA ALA A 78 0.48 4.19 14.86
C ALA A 78 1.84 4.01 15.56
N GLY A 79 2.94 3.85 14.79
CA GLY A 79 4.30 3.68 15.32
C GLY A 79 4.60 2.28 15.86
N HIS A 80 3.75 1.30 15.58
CA HIS A 80 3.97 -0.09 16.00
C HIS A 80 5.03 -0.76 15.13
N VAL A 81 4.88 -0.61 13.81
CA VAL A 81 5.80 -1.16 12.80
C VAL A 81 6.67 -0.04 12.24
N ASP A 82 7.99 -0.17 12.37
CA ASP A 82 8.94 0.82 11.87
C ASP A 82 9.71 0.35 10.63
N HIS A 83 9.54 -0.91 10.21
CA HIS A 83 10.09 -1.42 8.95
C HIS A 83 9.22 -2.54 8.36
N VAL A 84 8.88 -2.41 7.08
CA VAL A 84 8.20 -3.46 6.30
C VAL A 84 9.19 -4.06 5.28
N ILE A 85 9.32 -5.38 5.28
CA ILE A 85 10.08 -6.15 4.30
C ILE A 85 9.07 -6.96 3.51
N TRP A 86 8.82 -6.54 2.27
CA TRP A 86 7.92 -7.26 1.37
C TRP A 86 8.69 -8.17 0.44
N MET A 87 8.44 -9.47 0.57
CA MET A 87 8.99 -10.55 -0.21
C MET A 87 7.94 -11.01 -1.21
N HIS A 88 8.12 -10.67 -2.48
CA HIS A 88 7.11 -10.88 -3.51
C HIS A 88 7.55 -11.87 -4.59
N PRO A 89 6.65 -12.58 -5.27
CA PRO A 89 6.99 -13.40 -6.41
C PRO A 89 7.47 -12.54 -7.60
N ASN A 90 8.31 -13.10 -8.48
CA ASN A 90 8.92 -12.38 -9.61
C ASN A 90 7.93 -11.74 -10.61
N TRP A 91 6.69 -12.23 -10.64
CA TRP A 91 5.63 -11.72 -11.47
C TRP A 91 4.87 -10.55 -10.84
N SER A 92 4.92 -10.38 -9.51
CA SER A 92 4.38 -9.19 -8.85
C SER A 92 5.36 -8.03 -9.02
N ARG A 93 4.87 -6.90 -9.52
CA ARG A 93 5.68 -5.71 -9.85
C ARG A 93 4.99 -4.41 -9.41
N GLN A 94 4.18 -4.49 -8.36
CA GLN A 94 3.41 -3.35 -7.86
C GLN A 94 4.30 -2.25 -7.26
N LEU A 95 5.42 -2.62 -6.63
CA LEU A 95 6.46 -1.70 -6.20
C LEU A 95 7.81 -2.09 -6.78
N LEU A 96 8.69 -1.12 -6.94
CA LEU A 96 10.07 -1.35 -7.36
C LEU A 96 10.88 -2.03 -6.25
N ASN A 97 11.70 -2.99 -6.64
CA ASN A 97 12.69 -3.60 -5.75
C ASN A 97 13.63 -2.54 -5.18
N ARG A 98 13.87 -2.61 -3.87
CA ARG A 98 14.77 -1.70 -3.17
C ARG A 98 15.35 -2.32 -1.92
N LYS A 99 16.54 -1.81 -1.58
CA LYS A 99 17.17 -1.99 -0.28
C LYS A 99 16.39 -1.25 0.81
N PRO A 100 16.68 -1.53 2.10
CA PRO A 100 16.23 -0.72 3.22
C PRO A 100 16.28 0.79 2.90
N THR A 101 15.11 1.39 2.69
CA THR A 101 14.96 2.81 2.32
C THR A 101 13.93 3.44 3.25
N CYS A 102 14.21 4.64 3.75
CA CYS A 102 13.33 5.32 4.70
C CYS A 102 12.33 6.23 3.96
N TYR A 103 11.08 6.16 4.37
CA TYR A 103 9.98 7.00 3.88
C TYR A 103 9.19 7.58 5.05
N SER A 104 8.25 8.45 4.69
CA SER A 104 7.36 9.13 5.63
C SER A 104 5.91 8.73 5.35
N ILE A 105 5.14 8.49 6.41
CA ILE A 105 3.68 8.40 6.36
C ILE A 105 3.13 9.40 7.37
N GLY A 106 1.98 10.01 7.10
CA GLY A 106 1.39 10.93 8.07
C GLY A 106 0.09 11.57 7.61
N GLU A 107 -0.31 12.62 8.31
CA GLU A 107 -1.56 13.31 8.07
C GLU A 107 -1.37 14.42 7.03
N ASP A 108 -2.16 14.42 5.96
CA ASP A 108 -2.18 15.49 4.96
C ASP A 108 -2.61 16.81 5.60
N LEU A 109 -1.83 17.88 5.38
CA LEU A 109 -2.09 19.19 5.96
C LEU A 109 -3.48 19.74 5.61
N CYS A 110 -4.01 19.43 4.42
CA CYS A 110 -5.27 19.94 3.91
C CYS A 110 -6.45 19.03 4.26
N THR A 111 -6.32 17.72 4.04
CA THR A 111 -7.47 16.79 4.09
C THR A 111 -7.62 16.05 5.40
N LYS A 112 -6.59 16.03 6.27
CA LYS A 112 -6.58 15.24 7.52
C LYS A 112 -6.63 13.73 7.34
N ARG A 113 -6.53 13.26 6.09
CA ARG A 113 -6.44 11.85 5.73
C ARG A 113 -4.99 11.38 5.78
N LEU A 114 -4.82 10.07 5.91
CA LEU A 114 -3.51 9.43 5.85
C LEU A 114 -2.93 9.57 4.44
N VAL A 115 -1.64 9.87 4.34
CA VAL A 115 -0.89 9.99 3.09
C VAL A 115 0.52 9.47 3.27
N ILE A 116 1.19 9.16 2.15
CA ILE A 116 2.50 8.51 2.15
C ILE A 116 3.46 9.16 1.17
N GLY A 117 4.73 9.27 1.58
CA GLY A 117 5.81 9.90 0.85
C GLY A 117 6.60 8.97 -0.06
N ILE A 118 5.96 7.95 -0.67
CA ILE A 118 6.62 7.05 -1.62
C ILE A 118 6.23 7.45 -3.06
N PRO A 119 7.17 7.93 -3.89
CA PRO A 119 6.88 8.48 -5.21
C PRO A 119 6.72 7.39 -6.28
N GLU A 120 5.74 6.49 -6.11
CA GLU A 120 5.50 5.36 -7.01
C GLU A 120 4.06 5.22 -7.49
N PRO A 121 3.85 4.60 -8.67
CA PRO A 121 2.53 4.44 -9.25
C PRO A 121 1.52 3.84 -8.30
N TYR A 122 1.95 2.87 -7.48
CA TYR A 122 1.11 2.25 -6.47
C TYR A 122 0.41 3.26 -5.54
N PHE A 123 1.06 4.39 -5.22
CA PHE A 123 0.50 5.40 -4.32
C PHE A 123 -0.08 6.62 -5.06
N TYR A 124 0.63 7.15 -6.06
CA TYR A 124 0.13 8.35 -6.75
C TYR A 124 -1.03 8.05 -7.71
N ASN A 125 -1.21 6.80 -8.17
CA ASN A 125 -2.39 6.42 -8.96
C ASN A 125 -3.66 6.29 -8.12
N ASP A 126 -3.53 6.19 -6.80
CA ASP A 126 -4.66 6.21 -5.88
C ASP A 126 -4.87 7.62 -5.29
N GLY A 127 -4.00 8.58 -5.64
CA GLY A 127 -4.11 9.94 -5.13
C GLY A 127 -3.66 10.09 -3.68
N VAL A 128 -2.89 9.15 -3.13
CA VAL A 128 -2.49 9.13 -1.71
C VAL A 128 -1.02 9.49 -1.48
N PHE A 129 -0.30 9.82 -2.55
CA PHE A 129 1.06 10.36 -2.46
C PHE A 129 1.03 11.79 -1.92
N CYS A 130 1.99 12.12 -1.06
CA CYS A 130 2.20 13.47 -0.56
C CYS A 130 3.70 13.78 -0.40
N MET A 131 4.08 15.02 -0.65
CA MET A 131 5.45 15.47 -0.39
C MET A 131 5.67 15.58 1.11
N GLU A 132 6.89 15.35 1.59
CA GLU A 132 7.15 15.30 3.04
C GLU A 132 6.85 16.63 3.74
N GLU A 133 7.11 17.75 3.07
CA GLU A 133 6.78 19.10 3.52
C GLU A 133 5.27 19.33 3.72
N ASP A 134 4.44 18.56 3.03
CA ASP A 134 2.97 18.65 3.07
C ASP A 134 2.36 17.62 4.05
N ILE A 135 3.19 16.83 4.73
CA ILE A 135 2.79 15.87 5.76
C ILE A 135 2.93 16.50 7.15
N SER A 136 1.81 16.59 7.86
CA SER A 136 1.82 16.89 9.29
C SER A 136 2.11 15.65 10.13
N SER A 137 2.93 15.83 11.17
CA SER A 137 3.34 14.76 12.08
C SER A 137 3.90 13.51 11.38
N PRO A 138 4.93 13.65 10.51
CA PRO A 138 5.45 12.53 9.74
C PRO A 138 6.03 11.44 10.64
N VAL A 139 5.60 10.20 10.40
CA VAL A 139 6.17 8.99 10.98
C VAL A 139 7.13 8.38 9.97
N LYS A 140 8.37 8.18 10.39
CA LYS A 140 9.41 7.56 9.57
C LYS A 140 9.36 6.04 9.69
N PHE A 141 9.46 5.35 8.57
CA PHE A 141 9.56 3.90 8.53
C PHE A 141 10.48 3.44 7.40
N GLY A 142 11.02 2.23 7.53
CA GLY A 142 11.80 1.57 6.49
C GLY A 142 10.95 0.68 5.60
N LEU A 143 11.28 0.65 4.31
CA LEU A 143 10.69 -0.27 3.33
C LEU A 143 11.82 -1.01 2.60
N THR A 144 11.74 -2.34 2.59
CA THR A 144 12.54 -3.22 1.76
C THR A 144 11.60 -3.98 0.83
N VAL A 145 11.90 -3.99 -0.47
CA VAL A 145 11.10 -4.72 -1.47
C VAL A 145 12.05 -5.62 -2.24
N ALA A 146 11.79 -6.92 -2.21
CA ALA A 146 12.65 -7.87 -2.88
C ALA A 146 11.87 -9.07 -3.42
N PRO A 147 12.31 -9.67 -4.54
CA PRO A 147 11.71 -10.89 -5.02
C PRO A 147 12.07 -12.06 -4.10
N ILE A 148 11.14 -13.00 -3.96
CA ILE A 148 11.42 -14.32 -3.41
C ILE A 148 12.33 -15.04 -4.41
N HIS A 149 13.50 -15.46 -3.93
CA HIS A 149 14.44 -16.23 -4.72
C HIS A 149 14.90 -17.45 -3.94
N GLU A 150 15.41 -18.45 -4.67
CA GLU A 150 15.93 -19.67 -4.06
C GLU A 150 17.16 -19.36 -3.19
N THR A 151 17.28 -20.12 -2.11
CA THR A 151 18.09 -19.82 -0.93
C THR A 151 19.60 -19.82 -1.20
N ASN A 152 20.21 -18.63 -1.19
CA ASN A 152 21.60 -18.48 -0.80
C ASN A 152 21.71 -17.31 0.18
N THR A 153 22.03 -17.62 1.45
CA THR A 153 22.18 -16.63 2.53
C THR A 153 23.31 -15.62 2.27
N LEU A 154 24.19 -15.88 1.29
CA LEU A 154 25.25 -14.97 0.85
C LEU A 154 24.79 -13.99 -0.24
N CYS A 155 23.55 -14.07 -0.72
CA CYS A 155 23.07 -13.07 -1.67
C CYS A 155 22.83 -11.72 -0.97
N ARG A 156 22.92 -10.65 -1.76
CA ARG A 156 22.82 -9.28 -1.25
C ARG A 156 21.45 -8.99 -0.62
N VAL A 157 20.38 -9.56 -1.18
CA VAL A 157 19.01 -9.41 -0.67
C VAL A 157 18.87 -10.05 0.71
N CYS A 158 19.30 -11.31 0.88
CA CYS A 158 19.31 -11.97 2.19
C CYS A 158 20.12 -11.17 3.21
N THR A 159 21.26 -10.60 2.79
CA THR A 159 22.07 -9.76 3.68
C THR A 159 21.30 -8.51 4.13
N ASP A 160 20.67 -7.79 3.21
CA ASP A 160 19.88 -6.58 3.51
C ASP A 160 18.69 -6.90 4.45
N ILE A 161 18.01 -8.04 4.25
CA ILE A 161 16.91 -8.51 5.11
C ILE A 161 17.43 -8.88 6.50
N ILE A 162 18.52 -9.64 6.58
CA ILE A 162 19.16 -10.02 7.85
C ILE A 162 19.59 -8.77 8.61
N CYS A 163 20.16 -7.76 7.94
CA CYS A 163 20.54 -6.50 8.57
C CYS A 163 19.37 -5.78 9.25
N VAL A 164 18.14 -5.89 8.71
CA VAL A 164 16.94 -5.30 9.33
C VAL A 164 16.40 -6.14 10.47
N LEU A 165 16.43 -7.47 10.35
CA LEU A 165 15.78 -8.39 11.30
C LEU A 165 16.67 -8.86 12.46
N LEU A 166 17.99 -8.78 12.31
CA LEU A 166 18.92 -9.34 13.29
C LEU A 166 18.72 -8.72 14.68
N ASN A 167 18.44 -9.58 15.66
CA ASN A 167 18.14 -9.21 17.05
C ASN A 167 16.95 -8.26 17.22
N GLN A 168 16.06 -8.17 16.23
CA GLN A 168 14.82 -7.40 16.31
C GLN A 168 13.61 -8.31 16.58
N SER A 169 12.58 -7.75 17.20
CA SER A 169 11.27 -8.39 17.27
C SER A 169 10.55 -8.16 15.94
N PHE A 170 10.03 -9.22 15.34
CA PHE A 170 9.32 -9.11 14.07
C PHE A 170 8.10 -10.01 14.03
N ILE A 171 7.15 -9.63 13.17
CA ILE A 171 6.00 -10.43 12.78
C ILE A 171 6.36 -11.07 11.44
N LEU A 172 6.21 -12.38 11.35
CA LEU A 172 6.25 -13.10 10.08
C LEU A 172 4.82 -13.26 9.59
N ASP A 173 4.54 -12.66 8.43
CA ASP A 173 3.29 -12.76 7.74
C ASP A 173 3.48 -13.54 6.43
N ILE A 174 2.57 -14.48 6.16
CA ILE A 174 2.62 -15.35 4.99
C ILE A 174 1.21 -15.47 4.44
N ASP A 175 0.96 -14.77 3.33
CA ASP A 175 -0.22 -14.96 2.52
C ASP A 175 0.01 -16.07 1.48
N LEU A 176 -1.03 -16.86 1.22
CA LEU A 176 -0.98 -17.96 0.27
C LEU A 176 -0.93 -17.48 -1.19
N ASP A 177 -1.40 -16.26 -1.46
CA ASP A 177 -1.34 -15.61 -2.76
C ASP A 177 0.11 -15.46 -3.27
N THR A 178 1.09 -15.45 -2.35
CA THR A 178 2.53 -15.56 -2.66
C THR A 178 2.84 -16.64 -3.69
N PHE A 179 2.18 -17.80 -3.59
CA PHE A 179 2.47 -18.97 -4.41
C PHE A 179 1.62 -19.03 -5.68
N SER A 180 0.41 -18.46 -5.64
CA SER A 180 -0.47 -18.38 -6.78
C SER A 180 -1.60 -17.39 -6.53
N THR A 181 -1.80 -16.47 -7.47
CA THR A 181 -3.02 -15.66 -7.55
C THR A 181 -3.79 -16.01 -8.82
N GLN A 182 -5.11 -16.07 -8.74
CA GLN A 182 -5.96 -15.93 -9.92
C GLN A 182 -6.57 -14.54 -9.90
N ASN A 183 -6.62 -13.87 -11.06
CA ASN A 183 -7.41 -12.65 -11.15
C ASN A 183 -8.89 -13.02 -10.96
N PRO A 184 -9.54 -12.61 -9.85
CA PRO A 184 -10.90 -13.03 -9.52
C PRO A 184 -11.93 -12.47 -10.50
N PHE A 185 -11.56 -11.42 -11.24
CA PHE A 185 -12.42 -10.74 -12.20
C PHE A 185 -12.38 -11.35 -13.60
N THR A 186 -11.43 -12.25 -13.89
CA THR A 186 -11.19 -12.79 -15.24
C THR A 186 -12.47 -13.36 -15.88
N ASN A 187 -13.32 -13.99 -15.08
CA ASN A 187 -14.57 -14.60 -15.55
C ASN A 187 -15.81 -13.73 -15.32
N MET A 188 -15.63 -12.53 -14.74
CA MET A 188 -16.74 -11.62 -14.39
C MET A 188 -17.06 -10.63 -15.51
N PHE A 189 -16.09 -10.30 -16.36
CA PHE A 189 -16.24 -9.30 -17.41
C PHE A 189 -15.81 -9.85 -18.77
N THR A 190 -16.43 -9.34 -19.83
CA THR A 190 -15.98 -9.60 -21.21
C THR A 190 -14.71 -8.79 -21.52
N GLU A 191 -13.97 -9.18 -22.57
CA GLU A 191 -12.79 -8.41 -23.03
C GLU A 191 -13.14 -6.94 -23.32
N GLU A 192 -14.27 -6.69 -23.99
CA GLU A 192 -14.75 -5.32 -24.26
C GLU A 192 -15.02 -4.53 -22.97
N GLN A 193 -15.57 -5.19 -21.94
CA GLN A 193 -15.81 -4.54 -20.64
C GLN A 193 -14.50 -4.23 -19.92
N PHE A 194 -13.52 -5.13 -19.99
CA PHE A 194 -12.17 -4.87 -19.48
C PHE A 194 -11.52 -3.68 -20.18
N GLU A 195 -11.62 -3.58 -21.51
CA GLU A 195 -11.10 -2.42 -22.24
C GLU A 195 -11.74 -1.10 -21.81
N ILE A 196 -13.05 -1.11 -21.51
CA ILE A 196 -13.75 0.07 -20.99
C ILE A 196 -13.26 0.41 -19.59
N ILE A 197 -13.15 -0.59 -18.70
CA ILE A 197 -12.63 -0.39 -17.34
C ILE A 197 -11.21 0.19 -17.39
N ASP A 198 -10.34 -0.39 -18.21
CA ASP A 198 -8.96 0.09 -18.39
C ASP A 198 -8.93 1.54 -18.86
N ARG A 199 -9.78 1.92 -19.82
CA ARG A 199 -9.87 3.31 -20.31
C ARG A 199 -10.41 4.28 -19.27
N LEU A 200 -11.41 3.87 -18.48
CA LEU A 200 -12.00 4.71 -17.43
C LEU A 200 -11.03 4.95 -16.27
N TYR A 201 -10.26 3.91 -15.90
CA TYR A 201 -9.37 3.92 -14.76
C TYR A 201 -7.91 4.21 -15.09
N ALA A 202 -7.55 4.27 -16.37
CA ALA A 202 -6.21 4.61 -16.84
C ALA A 202 -5.65 5.81 -16.06
N PRO A 203 -4.49 5.67 -15.39
CA PRO A 203 -3.86 6.79 -14.73
C PRO A 203 -3.44 7.85 -15.78
N PRO A 204 -3.22 9.11 -15.35
CA PRO A 204 -2.64 10.12 -16.22
C PRO A 204 -1.35 9.59 -16.88
N PRO A 205 -1.11 9.89 -18.17
CA PRO A 205 0.08 9.44 -18.85
C PRO A 205 1.33 9.93 -18.10
N PRO A 206 2.42 9.14 -18.08
CA PRO A 206 3.66 9.55 -17.43
C PRO A 206 4.16 10.88 -17.98
N LEU A 207 4.81 11.67 -17.12
CA LEU A 207 5.48 12.89 -17.55
C LEU A 207 6.76 12.53 -18.31
N THR A 208 6.80 12.87 -19.59
CA THR A 208 8.02 12.74 -20.40
C THR A 208 8.84 14.03 -20.26
N LEU A 209 9.78 14.05 -19.32
CA LEU A 209 10.80 15.10 -19.27
C LEU A 209 12.07 14.62 -19.97
N CYS A 210 12.65 15.48 -20.80
CA CYS A 210 13.89 15.18 -21.51
C CYS A 210 15.09 15.35 -20.57
N LEU A 211 15.40 14.30 -19.79
CA LEU A 211 16.66 14.22 -19.06
C LEU A 211 17.79 13.87 -20.04
N SER A 212 18.92 14.57 -19.93
CA SER A 212 20.12 14.18 -20.68
C SER A 212 20.72 12.90 -20.09
N PRO A 213 21.57 12.16 -20.83
CA PRO A 213 22.28 11.00 -20.28
C PRO A 213 23.07 11.31 -19.01
N LYS A 214 23.62 12.54 -18.88
CA LYS A 214 24.34 12.98 -17.67
C LYS A 214 23.41 13.17 -16.47
N ASP A 215 22.20 13.65 -16.72
CA ASP A 215 21.20 13.86 -15.66
C ASP A 215 20.72 12.52 -15.08
N LEU A 216 20.69 11.47 -15.90
CA LEU A 216 20.32 10.11 -15.48
C LEU A 216 21.40 9.44 -14.61
N GLU A 217 22.64 9.93 -14.65
CA GLU A 217 23.73 9.45 -13.82
C GLU A 217 23.78 10.15 -12.44
N ASP A 218 23.11 11.30 -12.27
CA ASP A 218 23.04 12.03 -11.01
C ASP A 218 21.87 11.54 -10.14
N PRO A 219 22.14 10.87 -9.00
CA PRO A 219 21.08 10.35 -8.13
C PRO A 219 20.17 11.45 -7.57
N ALA A 220 20.69 12.65 -7.31
CA ALA A 220 19.89 13.75 -6.78
C ALA A 220 18.87 14.22 -7.83
N VAL A 221 19.29 14.29 -9.10
CA VAL A 221 18.39 14.64 -10.21
C VAL A 221 17.34 13.55 -10.42
N VAL A 222 17.73 12.27 -10.42
CA VAL A 222 16.79 11.15 -10.57
C VAL A 222 15.73 11.14 -9.46
N VAL A 223 16.13 11.36 -8.20
CA VAL A 223 15.21 11.44 -7.07
C VAL A 223 14.29 12.66 -7.18
N ALA A 224 14.84 13.85 -7.43
CA ALA A 224 14.06 15.07 -7.58
C ALA A 224 13.05 14.97 -8.73
N HIS A 225 13.45 14.35 -9.85
CA HIS A 225 12.58 14.07 -10.98
C HIS A 225 11.45 13.10 -10.62
N GLY A 226 11.78 11.99 -9.94
CA GLY A 226 10.78 11.02 -9.48
C GLY A 226 9.74 11.64 -8.55
N MET A 227 10.18 12.42 -7.56
CA MET A 227 9.29 13.12 -6.65
C MET A 227 8.41 14.16 -7.36
N SER A 228 8.99 14.99 -8.22
CA SER A 228 8.24 16.00 -8.97
C SER A 228 7.21 15.35 -9.90
N SER A 229 7.57 14.25 -10.55
CA SER A 229 6.68 13.49 -11.41
C SER A 229 5.52 12.89 -10.62
N ALA A 230 5.81 12.24 -9.50
CA ALA A 230 4.79 11.70 -8.60
C ALA A 230 3.84 12.78 -8.10
N HIS A 231 4.34 13.97 -7.72
CA HIS A 231 3.52 15.08 -7.25
C HIS A 231 2.52 15.56 -8.31
N VAL A 232 2.99 15.78 -9.54
CA VAL A 232 2.14 16.24 -10.64
C VAL A 232 1.12 15.17 -11.04
N LEU A 233 1.55 13.91 -11.17
CA LEU A 233 0.68 12.78 -11.51
C LEU A 233 -0.37 12.53 -10.43
N ASN A 234 0.01 12.60 -9.15
CA ASN A 234 -0.89 12.52 -8.01
C ASN A 234 -1.96 13.61 -8.06
N ALA A 235 -1.58 14.86 -8.29
CA ALA A 235 -2.53 15.96 -8.39
C ALA A 235 -3.48 15.81 -9.59
N ALA A 236 -2.96 15.35 -10.74
CA ALA A 236 -3.79 15.03 -11.90
C ALA A 236 -4.76 13.89 -11.59
N ARG A 237 -4.30 12.87 -10.88
CA ARG A 237 -5.11 11.71 -10.50
C ARG A 237 -6.19 12.06 -9.49
N LYS A 238 -5.89 12.83 -8.43
CA LYS A 238 -6.89 13.35 -7.48
C LYS A 238 -8.03 14.07 -8.22
N ARG A 239 -7.72 14.90 -9.22
CA ARG A 239 -8.74 15.57 -10.06
C ARG A 239 -9.54 14.60 -10.90
N GLN A 240 -8.90 13.59 -11.49
CA GLN A 240 -9.58 12.55 -12.27
C GLN A 240 -10.54 11.74 -11.40
N LEU A 241 -10.08 11.26 -10.23
CA LEU A 241 -10.89 10.49 -9.28
C LEU A 241 -12.06 11.31 -8.73
N ALA A 242 -11.86 12.57 -8.40
CA ALA A 242 -12.94 13.46 -7.95
C ALA A 242 -14.02 13.65 -9.02
N ARG A 243 -13.63 13.82 -10.30
CA ARG A 243 -14.57 13.91 -11.42
C ARG A 243 -15.32 12.60 -11.64
N LEU A 244 -14.62 11.47 -11.56
CA LEU A 244 -15.23 10.16 -11.69
C LEU A 244 -16.27 9.92 -10.58
N SER A 245 -15.91 10.22 -9.33
CA SER A 245 -16.81 10.14 -8.18
C SER A 245 -18.05 11.03 -8.35
N GLN A 246 -17.87 12.27 -8.79
CA GLN A 246 -18.98 13.18 -9.09
C GLN A 246 -19.89 12.64 -10.20
N TRP A 247 -19.31 12.14 -11.29
CA TRP A 247 -20.06 11.58 -12.41
C TRP A 247 -20.88 10.35 -11.99
N ILE A 248 -20.26 9.45 -11.22
CA ILE A 248 -20.91 8.27 -10.63
C ILE A 248 -22.07 8.71 -9.73
N SER A 249 -21.86 9.72 -8.89
CA SER A 249 -22.88 10.23 -7.97
C SER A 249 -24.09 10.83 -8.71
N CYS A 250 -23.86 11.65 -9.75
CA CYS A 250 -24.93 12.20 -10.58
C CYS A 250 -25.69 11.09 -11.32
N TRP A 251 -25.00 10.06 -11.83
CA TRP A 251 -25.63 8.94 -12.53
C TRP A 251 -26.52 8.09 -11.63
N ILE A 252 -26.13 7.87 -10.37
CA ILE A 252 -26.94 7.15 -9.37
C ILE A 252 -28.30 7.86 -9.16
N VAL A 253 -28.28 9.19 -9.17
CA VAL A 253 -29.48 10.02 -8.99
C VAL A 253 -30.42 9.96 -10.20
N GLU A 254 -29.91 9.72 -11.42
CA GLU A 254 -30.68 9.81 -12.67
C GLU A 254 -31.36 8.50 -13.17
N GLN A 255 -31.20 7.35 -12.49
CA GLN A 255 -31.82 6.04 -12.82
C GLN A 255 -31.91 5.67 -14.33
N SER A 256 -30.90 4.98 -14.87
CA SER A 256 -31.07 4.16 -16.09
C SER A 256 -30.74 2.69 -15.84
N ARG A 257 -31.71 1.82 -16.15
CA ARG A 257 -31.74 0.38 -15.80
C ARG A 257 -30.75 -0.51 -16.58
N HIS A 258 -29.91 0.02 -17.47
CA HIS A 258 -29.18 -0.81 -18.44
C HIS A 258 -27.71 -1.14 -18.13
N LEU A 259 -27.12 -0.64 -17.02
CA LEU A 259 -25.74 -1.00 -16.63
C LEU A 259 -25.59 -1.38 -15.14
N LYS A 260 -26.61 -1.99 -14.54
CA LYS A 260 -26.61 -2.34 -13.10
C LYS A 260 -25.48 -3.30 -12.68
N ILE A 261 -24.98 -4.16 -13.58
CA ILE A 261 -24.00 -5.20 -13.23
C ILE A 261 -22.57 -4.64 -13.19
N LEU A 262 -22.16 -3.82 -14.17
CA LEU A 262 -20.88 -3.11 -14.11
C LEU A 262 -20.80 -2.21 -12.86
N PHE A 263 -21.93 -1.59 -12.51
CA PHE A 263 -22.01 -0.56 -11.48
C PHE A 263 -22.12 -1.12 -10.05
N TYR A 264 -22.76 -2.27 -9.84
CA TYR A 264 -22.84 -2.89 -8.50
C TYR A 264 -21.46 -3.32 -7.98
N PHE A 265 -20.57 -3.74 -8.87
CA PHE A 265 -19.19 -4.09 -8.51
C PHE A 265 -18.25 -2.88 -8.50
N LEU A 266 -18.43 -1.90 -9.40
CA LEU A 266 -17.73 -0.62 -9.31
C LEU A 266 -18.00 0.09 -7.98
N MET A 267 -19.25 0.06 -7.52
CA MET A 267 -19.67 0.66 -6.25
C MET A 267 -19.17 -0.13 -5.04
N ASN A 268 -19.12 -1.46 -5.08
CA ASN A 268 -18.55 -2.27 -3.99
C ASN A 268 -17.02 -2.08 -3.88
N TRP A 269 -16.33 -1.86 -5.00
CA TRP A 269 -14.89 -1.55 -5.02
C TRP A 269 -14.58 -0.06 -4.71
N LEU A 270 -15.46 0.87 -5.06
CA LEU A 270 -15.35 2.26 -4.63
C LEU A 270 -15.76 2.47 -3.16
N SER A 271 -16.65 1.63 -2.62
CA SER A 271 -16.96 1.62 -1.18
C SER A 271 -15.87 0.98 -0.32
N SER A 272 -14.87 0.32 -0.92
CA SER A 272 -13.60 0.00 -0.25
C SER A 272 -12.56 1.11 -0.38
N LEU A 273 -12.86 2.17 -1.14
CA LEU A 273 -12.06 3.39 -1.31
C LEU A 273 -12.72 4.63 -0.66
N GLY A 274 -13.68 4.43 0.26
CA GLY A 274 -14.41 5.50 0.95
C GLY A 274 -14.73 5.19 2.41
#